data_AF-A0A965P737-F1
#
_entry.id   AF-A0A965P737-F1
#
_cell.length_a   1.000
_cell.length_b   1.000
_cell.length_c   1.000
_cell.angle_alpha   90.00
_cell.angle_beta   90.00
_cell.angle_gamma   90.00
#
_symmetry.space_group_name_H-M   'P 1'
#
loop_
_entity.id
_entity.type
_entity.pdbx_description
1 polymer ?
#
loop_
_entity_poly.entity_id
_entity_poly.type
_entity_poly.pdbx_seq_one_letter_code
_entity_poly.pdbx_strand_id
1 'polypeptide(L)'
;MSTTIDAPALTARQLDILQWISGFIDTHGYPPTYRQVGHHYGWKSPGAAMSTHLAALQRKGVVTREPGQARTLQLTPLGVALIGGDA
;
A
#
# COMPACT_ATOMS: atom_id res chain seq x y z
N MET A 1 -10.95 20.82 -21.17
CA MET A 1 -10.39 19.46 -21.27
C MET A 1 -10.11 18.99 -19.85
N SER A 2 -11.06 18.30 -19.22
CA SER A 2 -10.90 17.78 -17.86
C SER A 2 -10.48 16.32 -17.98
N THR A 3 -9.19 16.06 -17.91
CA THR A 3 -8.71 14.68 -17.73
C THR A 3 -8.88 14.36 -16.25
N THR A 4 -10.12 14.08 -15.84
CA THR A 4 -10.37 13.48 -14.53
C THR A 4 -9.66 12.13 -14.57
N ILE A 5 -8.54 12.03 -13.88
CA ILE A 5 -7.87 10.76 -13.64
C ILE A 5 -8.92 9.92 -12.90
N ASP A 6 -9.46 8.89 -13.54
CA ASP A 6 -10.35 7.91 -12.89
C ASP A 6 -9.55 7.20 -11.80
N ALA A 7 -9.46 7.86 -10.65
CA ALA A 7 -8.77 7.37 -9.48
C ALA A 7 -9.35 5.99 -9.13
N PRO A 8 -8.53 4.94 -9.01
CA PRO A 8 -9.04 3.63 -8.67
C PRO A 8 -9.78 3.71 -7.33
N ALA A 9 -11.04 3.29 -7.29
CA ALA A 9 -11.87 3.36 -6.10
C ALA A 9 -11.28 2.48 -4.98
N LEU A 10 -10.49 3.05 -4.08
CA LEU A 10 -9.92 2.39 -2.91
C LEU A 10 -10.95 2.34 -1.79
N THR A 11 -11.01 1.22 -1.06
CA THR A 11 -11.79 1.21 0.19
C THR A 11 -11.06 2.03 1.25
N ALA A 12 -11.78 2.54 2.25
CA ALA A 12 -11.18 3.29 3.36
C ALA A 12 -10.00 2.51 4.00
N ARG A 13 -10.16 1.19 4.16
CA ARG A 13 -9.10 0.33 4.70
C ARG A 13 -7.88 0.19 3.78
N GLN A 14 -8.10 0.14 2.47
CA GLN A 14 -7.01 0.07 1.49
C GLN A 14 -6.20 1.37 1.46
N LEU A 15 -6.90 2.50 1.53
CA LEU A 15 -6.28 3.82 1.59
C LEU A 15 -5.48 4.02 2.89
N ASP A 16 -6.05 3.62 4.04
CA ASP A 16 -5.40 3.61 5.35
C ASP A 16 -4.10 2.79 5.35
N ILE A 17 -4.15 1.57 4.80
CA ILE A 17 -2.96 0.72 4.63
C ILE A 17 -1.92 1.40 3.74
N LEU A 18 -2.33 2.01 2.62
CA LEU A 18 -1.43 2.67 1.68
C LEU A 18 -0.73 3.88 2.32
N GLN A 19 -1.47 4.74 3.01
CA GLN A 19 -0.93 5.88 3.77
C GLN A 19 0.06 5.42 4.83
N TRP A 20 -0.29 4.39 5.60
CA TRP A 20 0.59 3.85 6.63
C TRP A 20 1.89 3.29 6.05
N ILE A 21 1.83 2.55 4.94
CA ILE A 21 3.02 2.04 4.26
C ILE A 21 3.92 3.19 3.81
N SER A 22 3.33 4.24 3.21
CA SER A 22 4.09 5.42 2.77
C SER A 22 4.79 6.09 3.94
N GLY A 23 4.06 6.41 5.01
CA GLY A 23 4.65 7.02 6.21
C GLY A 23 5.71 6.13 6.88
N PHE A 24 5.54 4.81 6.83
CA PHE A 24 6.55 3.87 7.31
C PHE A 24 7.84 3.97 6.49
N ILE A 25 7.73 4.02 5.15
CA ILE A 25 8.89 4.16 4.25
C ILE A 25 9.58 5.50 4.47
N ASP A 26 8.83 6.60 4.56
CA ASP A 26 9.40 7.94 4.80
C ASP A 26 10.14 8.02 6.13
N THR A 27 9.61 7.35 7.17
CA THR A 27 10.21 7.36 8.51
C THR A 27 11.44 6.45 8.61
N HIS A 28 11.42 5.26 7.98
CA HIS A 28 12.44 4.23 8.18
C HIS A 28 13.44 4.10 7.02
N GLY A 29 13.11 4.64 5.85
CA GLY A 29 13.88 4.49 4.61
C GLY A 29 13.75 3.12 3.94
N TYR A 30 12.82 2.26 4.41
CA TYR A 30 12.58 0.93 3.82
C TYR A 30 11.12 0.50 3.97
N PRO A 31 10.59 -0.33 3.06
CA PRO A 31 9.22 -0.80 3.12
C PRO A 31 8.97 -1.78 4.28
N PRO A 32 7.76 -1.73 4.89
CA PRO A 32 7.41 -2.59 6.02
C PRO A 32 7.26 -4.05 5.59
N THR A 33 7.43 -4.95 6.55
CA THR A 33 7.09 -6.37 6.42
C THR A 33 5.63 -6.63 6.77
N TYR A 34 5.07 -7.76 6.32
CA TYR A 34 3.68 -8.12 6.61
C TYR A 34 3.43 -8.25 8.12
N ARG A 35 4.44 -8.70 8.89
CA ARG A 35 4.35 -8.81 10.35
C ARG A 35 4.27 -7.43 11.01
N GLN A 36 5.04 -6.44 10.53
CA GLN A 36 4.97 -5.07 11.05
C GLN A 36 3.59 -4.46 10.79
N VAL A 37 3.07 -4.63 9.57
CA VAL A 37 1.72 -4.14 9.22
C VAL A 37 0.67 -4.78 10.12
N GLY A 38 0.67 -6.12 10.26
CA GLY A 38 -0.33 -6.77 11.08
C GLY A 38 -0.16 -6.52 12.58
N HIS A 39 1.05 -6.22 13.07
CA HIS A 39 1.24 -5.78 14.44
C HIS A 39 0.59 -4.41 14.68
N HIS A 40 0.79 -3.46 13.75
CA HIS A 40 0.16 -2.14 13.81
C HIS A 40 -1.38 -2.24 13.81
N TYR A 41 -1.93 -3.14 13.00
CA TYR A 41 -3.38 -3.31 12.85
C TYR A 41 -4.02 -4.40 13.72
N GLY A 42 -3.26 -5.05 14.62
CA GLY A 42 -3.77 -6.11 15.49
C GLY A 42 -4.31 -7.34 14.74
N TRP A 43 -3.78 -7.65 13.55
CA TRP A 43 -4.23 -8.80 12.77
C TRP A 43 -3.78 -10.12 13.39
N LYS A 44 -4.74 -11.04 13.57
CA LYS A 44 -4.45 -12.43 14.01
C LYS A 44 -3.54 -13.19 13.03
N SER A 45 -3.61 -12.85 11.74
CA SER A 45 -2.84 -13.50 10.67
C SER A 45 -2.27 -12.45 9.70
N PRO A 46 -1.15 -11.80 10.04
CA PRO A 46 -0.56 -10.70 9.25
C PRO A 46 -0.34 -11.04 7.78
N GLY A 47 0.17 -12.24 7.50
CA GLY A 47 0.51 -12.64 6.14
C GLY A 47 -0.70 -12.73 5.21
N ALA A 48 -1.78 -13.38 5.67
CA ALA A 48 -2.99 -13.56 4.87
C ALA A 48 -3.73 -12.25 4.64
N ALA A 49 -3.94 -11.47 5.71
CA ALA A 49 -4.62 -10.17 5.61
C ALA A 49 -3.86 -9.22 4.69
N MET A 50 -2.54 -9.09 4.88
CA MET A 50 -1.72 -8.21 4.07
C MET A 50 -1.69 -8.65 2.61
N SER A 51 -1.53 -9.94 2.33
CA SER A 51 -1.50 -10.45 0.95
C SER A 51 -2.81 -10.15 0.20
N THR A 52 -3.96 -10.28 0.86
CA THR A 52 -5.27 -9.95 0.28
C THR A 52 -5.39 -8.46 -0.05
N HIS A 53 -5.02 -7.57 0.88
CA HIS A 53 -5.06 -6.13 0.65
C HIS A 53 -4.09 -5.72 -0.46
N LEU A 54 -2.86 -6.22 -0.43
CA LEU A 54 -1.85 -5.94 -1.45
C LEU A 54 -2.24 -6.47 -2.83
N ALA A 55 -2.87 -7.64 -2.92
CA ALA A 55 -3.37 -8.15 -4.21
C ALA A 55 -4.44 -7.23 -4.80
N ALA A 56 -5.34 -6.69 -3.97
CA ALA A 56 -6.35 -5.74 -4.41
C ALA A 56 -5.74 -4.39 -4.82
N LEU A 57 -4.78 -3.88 -4.06
CA LEU A 57 -4.03 -2.65 -4.39
C LEU A 57 -3.21 -2.82 -5.67
N GLN A 58 -2.57 -3.96 -5.87
CA GLN A 58 -1.77 -4.25 -7.07
C GLN A 58 -2.65 -4.38 -8.32
N ARG A 59 -3.83 -5.03 -8.19
CA ARG A 59 -4.84 -5.06 -9.27
C ARG A 59 -5.32 -3.67 -9.68
N LYS A 60 -5.29 -2.71 -8.76
CA LYS A 60 -5.64 -1.31 -8.99
C LYS A 60 -4.47 -0.46 -9.51
N GLY A 61 -3.28 -1.05 -9.63
CA GLY A 61 -2.09 -0.35 -10.13
C GLY A 61 -1.47 0.64 -9.14
N VAL A 62 -1.87 0.61 -7.86
CA VAL A 62 -1.39 1.60 -6.85
C VAL A 62 -0.16 1.12 -6.06
N VAL A 63 0.11 -0.19 -6.07
CA VAL A 63 1.32 -0.78 -5.47
C VAL A 63 1.88 -1.88 -6.36
N THR A 64 3.17 -2.14 -6.24
CA THR A 64 3.83 -3.30 -6.82
C THR A 64 4.57 -4.08 -5.73
N ARG A 65 4.67 -5.40 -5.89
CA ARG A 65 5.40 -6.29 -4.99
C ARG A 65 5.83 -7.55 -5.71
N GLU A 66 6.90 -8.17 -5.22
CA GLU A 66 7.24 -9.54 -5.60
C GLU A 66 6.70 -10.55 -4.57
N PRO A 67 5.87 -11.53 -4.99
CA PRO A 67 5.41 -12.59 -4.10
C PRO A 67 6.59 -13.36 -3.49
N GLY A 68 6.54 -13.61 -2.19
CA GLY A 68 7.55 -14.41 -1.49
C GLY A 68 8.80 -13.64 -1.04
N GLN A 69 9.00 -12.40 -1.48
CA GLN A 69 10.09 -11.55 -1.00
C GLN A 69 9.58 -10.47 -0.03
N ALA A 70 10.18 -10.42 1.15
CA ALA A 70 9.95 -9.32 2.08
C ALA A 70 10.62 -8.05 1.53
N ARG A 71 10.05 -6.88 1.85
CA ARG A 71 10.61 -5.55 1.51
C ARG A 71 10.70 -5.24 0.00
N THR A 72 9.99 -5.95 -0.86
CA THR A 72 9.83 -5.60 -2.29
C THR A 72 8.58 -4.75 -2.55
N LEU A 73 7.86 -4.37 -1.49
CA LEU A 73 6.66 -3.55 -1.61
C LEU A 73 7.05 -2.12 -1.99
N GLN A 74 6.55 -1.65 -3.12
CA GLN A 74 6.74 -0.27 -3.59
C GLN A 74 5.40 0.36 -3.96
N LEU A 75 5.26 1.65 -3.67
CA LEU A 75 4.14 2.45 -4.16
C LEU A 75 4.42 2.84 -5.61
N THR A 76 3.39 2.78 -6.45
CA THR A 76 3.48 3.32 -7.82
C THR A 76 3.24 4.84 -7.79
N PRO A 77 3.59 5.58 -8.86
CA PRO A 77 3.25 7.00 -8.96
C PRO A 77 1.75 7.27 -8.73
N LEU A 78 0.88 6.35 -9.18
CA LEU A 78 -0.55 6.42 -8.93
C LEU A 78 -0.88 6.26 -7.44
N GLY A 79 -0.25 5.32 -6.75
CA GLY A 79 -0.44 5.12 -5.31
C GLY A 79 -0.02 6.32 -4.48
N VAL A 80 1.12 6.93 -4.83
CA VAL A 80 1.62 8.17 -4.19
C VAL A 80 0.67 9.34 -4.44
N ALA A 81 0.21 9.52 -5.68
CA ALA A 81 -0.74 10.58 -6.04
C ALA A 81 -2.09 10.45 -5.28
N LEU A 82 -2.56 9.22 -5.03
CA LEU A 82 -3.83 8.97 -4.34
C LEU A 82 -3.80 9.27 -2.84
N ILE A 83 -2.63 9.19 -2.21
CA ILE A 83 -2.46 9.53 -0.80
C ILE A 83 -2.04 11.00 -0.60
N GLY A 84 -1.98 11.77 -1.69
CA GLY A 84 -1.54 13.17 -1.65
C GLY A 84 -0.06 13.31 -1.31
N GLY A 85 0.77 12.31 -1.61
CA GLY A 85 2.21 12.44 -1.49
C GLY A 85 2.70 13.39 -2.58
N ASP A 86 3.10 14.59 -2.18
CA ASP A 86 3.69 15.57 -3.09
C ASP A 86 4.96 14.98 -3.73
N ALA A 87 5.01 15.03 -5.05
CA ALA A 87 6.17 14.70 -5.87
C ALA A 87 7.30 15.71 -5.69
#